data_AF-A0AAV7X047-F1
#
_entry.id   AF-A0AAV7X047-F1
#
_cell.length_a   1.000
_cell.length_b   1.000
_cell.length_c   1.000
_cell.angle_alpha   90.00
_cell.angle_beta   90.00
_cell.angle_gamma   90.00
#
_symmetry.space_group_name_H-M   'P 1'
#
loop_
_entity.id
_entity.type
_entity.pdbx_description
1 polymer ?
#
loop_
_entity_poly.entity_id
_entity_poly.type
_entity_poly.pdbx_seq_one_letter_code
_entity_poly.pdbx_strand_id
1 'polypeptide(L)'
;MTRSDRGTSDDSNTPLFLRFIVAEVQKAQSQGKTVKETKYVDIYREKPIKVSVKVLVPSKEHPKFNFVGKLLGPKGNSLKRLQEETMTKMAVLGRGSMKDRTKGSGLR
;
A
#
# COMPACT_ATOMS: atom_id res chain seq x y z
N MET A 1 -8.56 40.54 -30.45
CA MET A 1 -9.88 39.98 -30.84
C MET A 1 -9.56 38.86 -31.83
N THR A 2 -9.78 37.58 -31.58
CA THR A 2 -11.03 36.91 -31.20
C THR A 2 -10.79 35.50 -30.62
N ARG A 3 -11.58 35.17 -29.58
CA ARG A 3 -12.22 33.86 -29.25
C ARG A 3 -11.35 32.59 -29.33
N SER A 4 -10.93 32.03 -28.20
CA SER A 4 -11.71 31.05 -27.42
C SER A 4 -11.86 29.68 -28.10
N ASP A 5 -10.78 28.89 -28.12
CA ASP A 5 -10.91 27.42 -28.15
C ASP A 5 -10.93 26.89 -26.72
N ARG A 6 -12.05 27.13 -26.04
CA ARG A 6 -12.47 26.26 -24.94
C ARG A 6 -13.08 25.02 -25.60
N GLY A 7 -12.26 24.00 -25.80
CA GLY A 7 -12.69 22.66 -26.18
C GLY A 7 -13.66 22.12 -25.14
N THR A 8 -14.94 22.36 -25.38
CA THR A 8 -16.08 21.72 -24.73
C THR A 8 -16.38 20.50 -25.57
N SER A 9 -15.65 19.41 -25.36
CA SER A 9 -15.96 18.13 -25.98
C SER A 9 -16.94 17.39 -25.07
N ASP A 10 -18.21 17.42 -25.46
CA ASP A 10 -19.33 16.67 -24.88
C ASP A 10 -18.92 15.25 -24.40
N ASP A 11 -19.15 14.97 -23.11
CA ASP A 11 -18.97 13.65 -22.50
C ASP A 11 -19.96 12.59 -23.04
N SER A 12 -20.91 12.97 -23.91
CA SER A 12 -22.05 12.14 -24.32
C SER A 12 -21.78 11.15 -25.46
N ASN A 13 -20.61 11.18 -26.11
CA ASN A 13 -20.27 10.22 -27.17
C ASN A 13 -18.77 9.88 -27.25
N THR A 14 -18.08 9.82 -26.11
CA THR A 14 -16.73 9.25 -26.09
C THR A 14 -16.84 7.72 -26.10
N PRO A 15 -16.30 7.02 -27.11
CA PRO A 15 -16.34 5.56 -27.12
C PRO A 15 -15.58 5.05 -25.90
N LEU A 16 -16.11 3.99 -25.27
CA LEU A 16 -15.63 3.45 -24.00
C LEU A 16 -14.10 3.28 -23.95
N PHE A 17 -13.51 2.87 -25.08
CA PHE A 17 -12.09 2.68 -25.27
C PHE A 17 -11.26 3.97 -25.13
N LEU A 18 -11.74 5.10 -25.65
CA LEU A 18 -11.07 6.40 -25.50
C LEU A 18 -11.02 6.82 -24.03
N ARG A 19 -12.06 6.52 -23.26
CA ARG A 19 -12.06 6.78 -21.80
C ARG A 19 -11.01 5.96 -21.06
N PHE A 20 -10.83 4.68 -21.45
CA PHE A 20 -9.76 3.85 -20.90
C PHE A 20 -8.37 4.37 -21.28
N ILE A 21 -8.15 4.79 -22.53
CA ILE A 21 -6.87 5.36 -22.97
C ILE A 21 -6.56 6.65 -22.20
N VAL A 22 -7.51 7.59 -22.11
CA VAL A 22 -7.29 8.86 -21.40
C VAL A 22 -6.99 8.60 -19.92
N ALA A 23 -7.71 7.68 -19.28
CA ALA A 23 -7.46 7.29 -17.90
C ALA A 23 -6.08 6.64 -17.71
N GLU A 24 -5.64 5.79 -18.65
CA GLU A 24 -4.34 5.13 -18.57
C GLU A 24 -3.18 6.09 -18.85
N VAL A 25 -3.34 7.04 -19.77
CA VAL A 25 -2.37 8.13 -20.01
C VAL A 25 -2.25 9.02 -18.78
N GLN A 26 -3.36 9.39 -18.13
CA GLN A 26 -3.34 10.13 -16.87
C GLN A 26 -2.65 9.36 -15.75
N LYS A 27 -2.86 8.04 -15.65
CA LYS A 27 -2.11 7.19 -14.70
C LYS A 27 -0.62 7.13 -15.02
N ALA A 28 -0.24 6.98 -16.29
CA ALA A 28 1.16 6.94 -16.69
C ALA A 28 1.89 8.27 -16.41
N GLN A 29 1.21 9.41 -16.56
CA GLN A 29 1.75 10.73 -16.25
C GLN A 29 1.81 11.01 -14.73
N SER A 30 0.82 10.55 -13.96
CA SER A 30 0.78 10.75 -12.49
C SER A 30 1.65 9.75 -11.72
N GLN A 31 1.77 8.51 -12.20
CA GLN A 31 2.71 7.52 -11.68
C GLN A 31 4.10 7.78 -12.28
N GLY A 32 4.71 8.89 -11.85
CA GLY A 32 6.14 9.11 -12.03
C GLY A 32 6.91 7.92 -11.48
N LYS A 33 7.35 7.03 -12.40
CA LYS A 33 8.01 5.75 -12.14
C LYS A 33 7.10 4.74 -11.42
N THR A 34 6.44 3.88 -12.19
CA THR A 34 6.12 2.53 -11.72
C THR A 34 7.40 1.97 -11.08
N VAL A 35 7.34 1.56 -9.82
CA VAL A 35 8.44 0.84 -9.17
C VAL A 35 8.62 -0.44 -9.97
N LYS A 36 9.46 -0.41 -11.01
CA LYS A 36 9.89 -1.60 -11.71
C LYS A 36 10.55 -2.45 -10.64
N GLU A 37 10.03 -3.66 -10.42
CA GLU A 37 10.73 -4.65 -9.61
C GLU A 37 12.13 -4.78 -10.19
N THR A 38 13.11 -4.21 -9.49
CA THR A 38 14.52 -4.31 -9.87
C THR A 38 14.91 -5.76 -9.66
N LYS A 39 14.81 -6.56 -10.73
CA LYS A 39 15.14 -8.00 -10.71
C LYS A 39 16.58 -8.29 -10.27
N TYR A 40 17.47 -7.31 -10.41
CA TYR A 40 18.88 -7.40 -10.07
C TYR A 40 19.29 -6.30 -9.10
N VAL A 41 20.18 -6.66 -8.19
CA VAL A 41 20.78 -5.77 -7.20
C VAL A 41 22.19 -5.40 -7.67
N ASP A 42 22.50 -4.11 -7.67
CA ASP A 42 23.85 -3.59 -7.97
C ASP A 42 24.71 -3.65 -6.70
N ILE A 43 25.66 -4.60 -6.68
CA ILE A 43 26.52 -4.88 -5.53
C ILE A 43 27.68 -3.87 -5.43
N TYR A 44 28.04 -3.18 -6.53
CA TYR A 44 29.20 -2.28 -6.55
C TYR A 44 28.92 -0.93 -5.90
N ARG A 45 27.68 -0.45 -5.98
CA ARG A 45 27.32 0.91 -5.52
C ARG A 45 26.85 0.99 -4.06
N GLU A 46 26.88 -0.11 -3.32
CA GLU A 46 26.49 -0.23 -1.88
C GLU A 46 25.20 0.52 -1.50
N LYS A 47 24.24 0.61 -2.42
CA LYS A 47 22.98 1.32 -2.15
C LYS A 47 22.14 0.52 -1.16
N PRO A 48 21.56 1.15 -0.13
CA PRO A 48 20.72 0.44 0.83
C PRO A 48 19.46 -0.13 0.15
N ILE A 49 19.27 -1.44 0.28
CA ILE A 49 18.15 -2.18 -0.32
C ILE A 49 17.04 -2.32 0.71
N LYS A 50 15.81 -1.99 0.33
CA LYS A 50 14.63 -2.24 1.17
C LYS A 50 14.00 -3.56 0.79
N VAL A 51 14.02 -4.52 1.71
CA VAL A 51 13.32 -5.81 1.57
C VAL A 51 12.09 -5.78 2.48
N SER A 52 10.92 -6.09 1.91
CA SER A 52 9.66 -6.13 2.66
C SER A 52 8.89 -7.40 2.34
N VAL A 53 8.41 -8.09 3.37
CA VAL A 53 7.64 -9.33 3.23
C VAL A 53 6.30 -9.17 3.94
N LYS A 54 5.22 -9.64 3.30
CA LYS A 54 3.88 -9.67 3.90
C LYS A 54 3.58 -11.08 4.39
N VAL A 55 3.42 -11.22 5.70
CA VAL A 55 3.06 -12.49 6.34
C VAL A 55 1.58 -12.48 6.72
N LEU A 56 0.85 -13.49 6.26
CA LEU A 56 -0.57 -13.65 6.56
C LEU A 56 -0.75 -14.33 7.93
N VAL A 57 -1.63 -13.77 8.75
CA VAL A 57 -2.00 -14.35 10.05
C VAL A 57 -3.23 -15.25 9.87
N PRO A 58 -3.21 -16.51 10.32
CA PRO A 58 -4.30 -17.49 10.11
C PRO A 58 -5.49 -17.24 11.06
N SER A 59 -6.07 -16.04 11.01
CA SER A 59 -7.21 -15.65 11.85
C SER A 59 -8.53 -16.32 11.44
N LYS A 60 -8.65 -16.76 10.18
CA LYS A 60 -9.83 -17.47 9.67
C LYS A 60 -9.90 -18.91 10.18
N GLU A 61 -8.75 -19.59 10.23
CA GLU A 61 -8.63 -20.98 10.69
C GLU A 61 -8.72 -21.08 12.21
N HIS A 62 -8.17 -20.10 12.93
CA HIS A 62 -8.19 -20.05 14.39
C HIS A 62 -8.83 -18.76 14.92
N PRO A 63 -10.16 -18.59 14.80
CA PRO A 63 -10.86 -17.35 15.17
C PRO A 63 -10.86 -17.06 16.67
N LYS A 64 -10.64 -18.09 17.51
CA LYS A 64 -10.60 -17.97 18.98
C LYS A 64 -9.24 -17.51 19.51
N PHE A 65 -8.20 -17.52 18.69
CA PHE A 65 -6.84 -17.18 19.12
C PHE A 65 -6.47 -15.74 18.76
N ASN A 66 -5.95 -15.00 19.73
CA ASN A 66 -5.51 -13.62 19.53
C ASN A 66 -4.01 -13.56 19.15
N PHE A 67 -3.73 -13.76 17.87
CA PHE A 67 -2.36 -13.67 17.33
C PHE A 67 -1.73 -12.30 17.55
N VAL A 68 -2.48 -11.22 17.30
CA VAL A 68 -1.98 -9.84 17.41
C VAL A 68 -1.59 -9.53 18.85
N GLY A 69 -2.46 -9.84 19.81
CA GLY A 69 -2.18 -9.66 21.24
C GLY A 69 -0.98 -10.46 21.72
N LYS A 70 -0.83 -11.72 21.27
CA LYS A 70 0.32 -12.56 21.59
C LYS A 70 1.63 -12.00 21.00
N LEU A 71 1.59 -11.49 19.77
CA LEU A 71 2.76 -10.94 19.08
C LEU A 71 3.23 -9.62 19.70
N LEU A 72 2.31 -8.71 20.00
CA LEU A 72 2.63 -7.43 20.66
C LEU A 72 3.09 -7.63 22.11
N GLY A 73 2.41 -8.52 22.84
CA GLY A 73 2.68 -8.69 24.27
C GLY A 73 2.29 -7.47 25.11
N PRO A 74 2.64 -7.45 26.41
CA PRO A 74 2.30 -6.36 27.30
C PRO A 74 2.96 -5.05 26.83
N LYS A 75 2.14 -4.01 26.66
CA LYS A 75 2.55 -2.68 26.15
C LYS A 75 3.27 -2.70 24.79
N GLY A 76 3.22 -3.81 24.03
CA GLY A 76 3.97 -3.94 22.77
C GLY A 76 5.45 -4.33 22.93
N ASN A 77 5.91 -4.64 24.15
CA ASN A 77 7.32 -4.90 24.42
C ASN A 77 7.85 -6.14 23.71
N SER A 78 7.02 -7.17 23.49
CA SER A 78 7.45 -8.40 22.81
C SER A 78 7.79 -8.12 21.34
N LEU A 79 6.92 -7.40 20.62
CA LEU A 79 7.17 -7.01 19.24
C LEU A 79 8.32 -5.99 19.12
N LYS A 80 8.45 -5.08 20.09
CA LYS A 80 9.56 -4.12 20.12
C LYS A 80 10.91 -4.84 20.28
N ARG A 81 11.00 -5.75 21.24
CA ARG A 81 12.20 -6.57 21.47
C ARG A 81 12.55 -7.39 20.23
N LEU A 82 11.57 -8.03 19.60
CA LEU A 82 11.78 -8.81 18.38
C LEU A 82 12.34 -7.95 17.22
N GLN A 83 11.85 -6.72 17.08
CA GLN A 83 12.37 -5.76 16.09
C GLN A 83 13.81 -5.33 16.39
N GLU A 84 14.14 -5.09 17.67
CA GLU A 84 15.51 -4.75 18.10
C GLU A 84 16.49 -5.91 17.88
N GLU A 85 16.09 -7.14 18.23
CA GLU A 85 16.93 -8.34 18.07
C GLU A 85 17.18 -8.68 16.59
N THR A 86 16.19 -8.48 15.72
CA THR A 86 16.29 -8.80 14.29
C THR A 86 16.73 -7.61 13.43
N MET A 87 16.84 -6.41 14.01
CA MET A 87 17.10 -5.16 13.29
C MET A 87 16.10 -4.93 12.14
N THR A 88 14.84 -5.33 12.32
CA THR A 88 13.77 -5.19 11.33
C THR A 88 12.67 -4.25 11.79
N LYS A 89 11.92 -3.71 10.82
CA LYS A 89 10.69 -2.96 11.09
C LYS A 89 9.50 -3.85 10.79
N MET A 90 8.68 -4.10 11.81
CA MET A 90 7.49 -4.93 11.73
C MET A 90 6.25 -4.08 11.99
N ALA A 91 5.20 -4.29 11.20
CA ALA A 91 3.91 -3.64 11.40
C ALA A 91 2.78 -4.65 11.19
N VAL A 92 1.83 -4.66 12.13
CA VAL A 92 0.58 -5.39 11.94
C VAL A 92 -0.34 -4.50 11.10
N LEU A 93 -0.89 -5.06 10.02
CA LEU A 93 -1.73 -4.35 9.07
C LEU A 93 -3.06 -5.08 8.89
N GLY A 94 -4.11 -4.36 8.47
CA GLY A 94 -5.38 -4.93 8.05
C GLY A 94 -6.49 -4.95 9.10
N ARG A 95 -7.61 -5.58 8.72
CA ARG A 95 -8.85 -5.58 9.51
C ARG A 95 -8.64 -6.41 10.79
N GLY A 96 -8.81 -5.76 11.95
CA GLY A 96 -8.55 -6.36 13.27
C GLY A 96 -7.18 -6.04 13.86
N SER A 97 -6.32 -5.29 13.16
CA SER A 97 -5.04 -4.82 13.70
C SER A 97 -5.18 -3.66 14.70
N MET A 98 -6.29 -2.92 14.66
CA MET A 98 -6.56 -1.82 15.59
C MET A 98 -7.39 -2.32 16.77
N LYS A 99 -7.03 -1.84 17.97
CA LYS A 99 -7.74 -2.13 19.22
C LYS A 99 -9.21 -1.66 19.17
N ASP A 100 -9.46 -0.51 18.55
CA ASP A 100 -10.78 0.10 18.48
C ASP A 100 -11.45 -0.18 17.14
N ARG A 101 -12.40 -1.13 17.14
CA ARG A 101 -13.18 -1.50 15.94
C ARG A 101 -14.10 -0.38 15.45
N THR A 102 -14.48 0.55 16.32
CA THR A 102 -15.43 1.64 16.05
C THR A 102 -14.83 2.84 15.33
N LYS A 103 -13.49 3.01 15.31
CA LYS A 103 -12.85 4.20 14.72
C LYS A 103 -12.36 4.00 13.27
N GLY A 104 -12.49 2.79 12.73
CA GLY A 104 -11.96 2.41 11.41
C GLY A 104 -12.86 2.71 10.21
N SER A 105 -14.08 3.22 10.41
CA SER A 105 -14.99 3.57 9.31
C SER A 105 -14.73 4.95 8.70
N GLY A 106 -13.97 5.83 9.37
CA GLY A 106 -13.70 7.20 8.94
C GLY A 106 -12.33 7.44 8.27
N LEU A 107 -11.53 6.39 8.08
CA LEU A 107 -10.21 6.48 7.43
C LEU A 107 -10.17 5.49 6.26
N ARG A 108 -10.78 5.88 5.14
CA ARG A 108 -10.78 5.13 3.88
C ARG A 108 -10.38 6.05 2.74
#